data_AF-A0A484LFR5-F1
#
_entry.id   AF-A0A484LFR5-F1
#
_cell.length_a   1.000
_cell.length_b   1.000
_cell.length_c   1.000
_cell.angle_alpha   90.00
_cell.angle_beta   90.00
_cell.angle_gamma   90.00
#
_symmetry.space_group_name_H-M   'P 1'
#
loop_
_entity.id
_entity.type
_entity.pdbx_description
1 polymer ?
#
loop_
_entity_poly.entity_id
_entity_poly.type
_entity_poly.pdbx_seq_one_letter_code
_entity_poly.pdbx_strand_id
1 'polypeptide(L)'
;MHGIPRGALSQDKQEALASKSAKLRSLQNQFHHFHHNKIYDKEALEVSTKLLELNPEHYTAWNYRKLAVHHRLNQSESENNEDSIKSILDEELRLVENALRNNYKSYGAWYHRKWVLSKGHSSTDRELQLLDKFQKADSRNFHAWNYRRFITSLKNISDKDELEYTTDMICNNFSNYSAWHNRR
;
A
#
# COMPACT_ATOMS: atom_id res chain seq x y z
N MET A 1 -11.65 12.64 5.62
CA MET A 1 -12.95 12.84 4.92
C MET A 1 -12.81 14.05 4.00
N HIS A 2 -12.73 13.85 2.68
CA HIS A 2 -12.61 14.93 1.70
C HIS A 2 -13.57 14.67 0.53
N GLY A 3 -14.08 15.73 -0.10
CA GLY A 3 -14.88 15.63 -1.31
C GLY A 3 -16.26 14.97 -1.14
N ILE A 4 -16.76 14.81 0.07
CA ILE A 4 -18.11 14.28 0.32
C ILE A 4 -19.11 15.42 0.10
N PRO A 5 -19.99 15.35 -0.92
CA PRO A 5 -21.02 16.35 -1.16
C PRO A 5 -21.97 16.43 0.04
N ARG A 6 -22.35 17.63 0.45
CA ARG A 6 -23.37 17.83 1.50
C ARG A 6 -24.74 17.74 0.83
N GLY A 7 -25.44 16.62 1.00
CA GLY A 7 -26.78 16.40 0.44
C GLY A 7 -27.35 15.04 0.83
N ALA A 8 -28.67 14.89 0.70
CA ALA A 8 -29.34 13.61 0.93
C ALA A 8 -28.84 12.57 -0.09
N LEU A 9 -28.39 11.43 0.40
CA LEU A 9 -27.98 10.31 -0.45
C LEU A 9 -29.24 9.64 -1.01
N SER A 10 -29.18 9.17 -2.27
CA SER A 10 -30.22 8.31 -2.82
C SER A 10 -30.36 7.04 -1.99
N GLN A 11 -31.54 6.43 -1.97
CA GLN A 11 -31.81 5.22 -1.21
C GLN A 11 -30.80 4.11 -1.54
N ASP A 12 -30.52 3.87 -2.84
CA ASP A 12 -29.51 2.90 -3.28
C ASP A 12 -28.11 3.15 -2.69
N LYS A 13 -27.70 4.43 -2.58
CA LYS A 13 -26.40 4.80 -1.99
C LYS A 13 -26.40 4.56 -0.47
N GLN A 14 -27.52 4.80 0.20
CA GLN A 14 -27.65 4.53 1.63
C GLN A 14 -27.58 3.02 1.90
N GLU A 15 -28.29 2.21 1.12
CA GLU A 15 -28.28 0.75 1.22
C GLU A 15 -26.88 0.17 0.92
N ALA A 16 -26.20 0.68 -0.12
CA ALA A 16 -24.83 0.29 -0.43
C ALA A 16 -23.84 0.63 0.71
N LEU A 17 -23.97 1.80 1.33
CA LEU A 17 -23.15 2.20 2.48
C LEU A 17 -23.46 1.36 3.73
N ALA A 18 -24.73 1.02 3.96
CA ALA A 18 -25.14 0.16 5.05
C ALA A 18 -24.54 -1.24 4.89
N SER A 19 -24.66 -1.84 3.70
CA SER A 19 -24.06 -3.14 3.37
C SER A 19 -22.53 -3.11 3.48
N LYS A 20 -21.86 -2.05 3.01
CA LYS A 20 -20.41 -1.85 3.18
C LYS A 20 -20.02 -1.76 4.65
N SER A 21 -20.80 -1.03 5.45
CA SER A 21 -20.56 -0.88 6.89
C SER A 21 -20.76 -2.18 7.66
N ALA A 22 -21.80 -2.95 7.34
CA ALA A 22 -22.04 -4.26 7.93
C ALA A 22 -20.91 -5.24 7.61
N LYS A 23 -20.46 -5.28 6.34
CA LYS A 23 -19.31 -6.09 5.92
C LYS A 23 -18.03 -5.69 6.67
N LEU A 24 -17.76 -4.38 6.79
CA LEU A 24 -16.58 -3.89 7.51
C LEU A 24 -16.61 -4.30 8.99
N ARG A 25 -17.76 -4.16 9.67
CA ARG A 25 -17.92 -4.59 11.07
C ARG A 25 -17.70 -6.08 11.25
N SER A 26 -18.24 -6.90 10.34
CA SER A 26 -18.03 -8.35 10.36
C SER A 26 -16.55 -8.71 10.24
N LEU A 27 -15.84 -8.11 9.28
CA LEU A 27 -14.40 -8.30 9.10
C LEU A 27 -13.60 -7.83 10.32
N GLN A 28 -13.96 -6.70 10.92
CA GLN A 28 -13.30 -6.20 12.13
C GLN A 28 -13.47 -7.14 13.33
N ASN A 29 -14.66 -7.72 13.51
CA ASN A 29 -14.90 -8.67 14.59
C ASN A 29 -14.06 -9.95 14.44
N GLN A 30 -14.02 -10.51 13.23
CA GLN A 30 -13.16 -11.67 12.92
C GLN A 30 -11.68 -11.32 13.11
N PHE A 31 -11.25 -10.17 12.60
CA PHE A 31 -9.88 -9.67 12.77
C PHE A 31 -9.51 -9.51 14.25
N HIS A 32 -10.37 -8.95 15.09
CA HIS A 32 -10.11 -8.79 16.53
C HIS A 32 -9.94 -10.14 17.21
N HIS A 33 -10.74 -11.15 16.84
CA HIS A 33 -10.58 -12.51 17.34
C HIS A 33 -9.18 -13.06 16.99
N PHE A 34 -8.77 -12.99 15.72
CA PHE A 34 -7.45 -13.48 15.31
C PHE A 34 -6.30 -12.71 15.95
N HIS A 35 -6.43 -11.38 16.04
CA HIS A 35 -5.42 -10.52 16.65
C HIS A 35 -5.23 -10.79 18.15
N HIS A 36 -6.31 -10.88 18.93
CA HIS A 36 -6.22 -11.15 20.36
C HIS A 36 -5.65 -12.54 20.67
N ASN A 37 -5.96 -13.53 19.83
CA ASN A 37 -5.48 -14.90 20.01
C ASN A 37 -4.15 -15.18 19.29
N LYS A 38 -3.54 -14.18 18.63
CA LYS A 38 -2.28 -14.30 17.87
C LYS A 38 -2.31 -15.43 16.82
N ILE A 39 -3.46 -15.61 16.18
CA ILE A 39 -3.66 -16.62 15.12
C ILE A 39 -3.13 -16.02 13.82
N TYR A 40 -2.31 -16.76 13.07
CA TYR A 40 -1.67 -16.30 11.81
C TYR A 40 -1.83 -17.30 10.66
N ASP A 41 -2.91 -18.09 10.69
CA ASP A 41 -3.22 -19.03 9.62
C ASP A 41 -3.72 -18.35 8.34
N LYS A 42 -4.04 -19.17 7.34
CA LYS A 42 -4.52 -18.70 6.03
C LYS A 42 -5.82 -17.92 6.15
N GLU A 43 -6.76 -18.35 6.99
CA GLU A 43 -8.05 -17.68 7.16
C GLU A 43 -7.87 -16.30 7.79
N ALA A 44 -7.04 -16.21 8.83
CA ALA A 44 -6.74 -14.97 9.52
C ALA A 44 -6.07 -13.95 8.58
N LEU A 45 -5.18 -14.41 7.70
CA LEU A 45 -4.59 -13.59 6.65
C LEU A 45 -5.62 -13.17 5.61
N GLU A 46 -6.51 -14.05 5.13
CA GLU A 46 -7.55 -13.66 4.18
C GLU A 46 -8.51 -12.60 4.74
N VAL A 47 -8.89 -12.70 6.01
CA VAL A 47 -9.71 -11.70 6.69
C VAL A 47 -8.96 -10.37 6.80
N SER A 48 -7.68 -10.41 7.20
CA SER A 48 -6.83 -9.21 7.27
C SER A 48 -6.66 -8.55 5.90
N THR A 49 -6.48 -9.33 4.82
CA THR A 49 -6.40 -8.84 3.43
C THR A 49 -7.68 -8.08 3.07
N LYS A 50 -8.85 -8.71 3.23
CA LYS A 50 -10.16 -8.11 2.91
C LYS A 50 -10.41 -6.84 3.72
N LEU A 51 -10.01 -6.83 4.99
CA LEU A 51 -10.13 -5.67 5.88
C LEU A 51 -9.27 -4.49 5.38
N LEU A 52 -8.00 -4.76 5.03
CA LEU A 52 -7.05 -3.74 4.61
C LEU A 52 -7.34 -3.20 3.20
N GLU A 53 -7.84 -4.02 2.29
CA GLU A 53 -8.31 -3.56 0.98
C GLU A 53 -9.53 -2.65 1.13
N LEU A 54 -10.45 -2.97 2.05
CA LEU A 54 -11.66 -2.18 2.31
C LEU A 54 -11.37 -0.89 3.10
N ASN A 55 -10.45 -0.96 4.06
CA ASN A 55 -10.03 0.15 4.92
C ASN A 55 -8.50 0.19 5.09
N PRO A 56 -7.77 0.78 4.12
CA PRO A 56 -6.32 0.93 4.19
C PRO A 56 -5.81 1.77 5.37
N GLU A 57 -6.68 2.55 6.04
CA GLU A 57 -6.30 3.37 7.19
C GLU A 57 -6.29 2.60 8.52
N HIS A 58 -6.55 1.28 8.50
CA HIS A 58 -6.59 0.48 9.72
C HIS A 58 -5.17 0.11 10.21
N TYR A 59 -4.50 1.03 10.90
CA TYR A 59 -3.12 0.86 11.39
C TYR A 59 -2.89 -0.42 12.20
N THR A 60 -3.80 -0.80 13.11
CA THR A 60 -3.67 -2.04 13.89
C THR A 60 -3.64 -3.29 13.01
N ALA A 61 -4.39 -3.29 11.90
CA ALA A 61 -4.42 -4.42 10.98
C ALA A 61 -3.12 -4.50 10.17
N TRP A 62 -2.52 -3.38 9.78
CA TRP A 62 -1.16 -3.37 9.18
C TRP A 62 -0.10 -3.88 10.16
N ASN A 63 -0.16 -3.50 11.43
CA ASN A 63 0.78 -3.97 12.44
C ASN A 63 0.64 -5.48 12.68
N TYR A 64 -0.60 -5.96 12.85
CA TYR A 64 -0.88 -7.39 12.92
C TYR A 64 -0.38 -8.13 11.67
N ARG A 65 -0.60 -7.55 10.47
CA ARG A 65 -0.14 -8.14 9.21
C ARG A 65 1.36 -8.35 9.19
N LYS A 66 2.14 -7.37 9.67
CA LYS A 66 3.61 -7.51 9.78
C LYS A 66 4.01 -8.66 10.69
N LEU A 67 3.32 -8.83 11.82
CA LEU A 67 3.58 -9.96 12.74
C LEU A 67 3.29 -11.31 12.06
N ALA A 68 2.16 -11.41 11.36
CA ALA A 68 1.76 -12.62 10.65
C ALA A 68 2.74 -12.97 9.50
N VAL A 69 3.17 -11.96 8.73
CA VAL A 69 4.16 -12.14 7.65
C VAL A 69 5.50 -12.54 8.24
N HIS A 70 5.95 -11.90 9.33
CA HIS A 70 7.18 -12.29 10.03
C HIS A 70 7.14 -13.75 10.48
N HIS A 71 6.02 -14.20 11.04
CA HIS A 71 5.84 -15.60 11.43
C HIS A 71 6.00 -16.56 10.24
N ARG A 72 5.40 -16.25 9.08
CA ARG A 72 5.53 -17.05 7.84
C ARG A 72 6.96 -17.02 7.27
N LEU A 73 7.61 -15.86 7.31
CA LEU A 73 9.00 -15.73 6.84
C LEU A 73 9.95 -16.56 7.69
N ASN A 74 9.86 -16.48 9.02
CA ASN A 74 10.70 -17.27 9.92
C ASN A 74 10.56 -18.78 9.68
N GLN A 75 9.34 -19.26 9.39
CA GLN A 75 9.12 -20.66 9.02
C GLN A 75 9.83 -21.02 7.71
N SER A 76 9.65 -20.18 6.67
CA SER A 76 10.27 -20.40 5.35
C SER A 76 11.80 -20.30 5.39
N GLU A 77 12.35 -19.40 6.20
CA GLU A 77 13.79 -19.27 6.46
C GLU A 77 14.34 -20.52 7.16
N SER A 78 13.60 -21.05 8.14
CA SER A 78 14.00 -22.29 8.84
C SER A 78 14.04 -23.50 7.89
N GLU A 79 13.22 -23.49 6.85
CA GLU A 79 13.16 -24.49 5.80
C GLU A 79 14.11 -24.20 4.62
N ASN A 80 14.87 -23.10 4.66
CA ASN A 80 15.71 -22.59 3.56
C ASN A 80 14.96 -22.48 2.21
N ASN A 81 13.69 -22.10 2.26
CA ASN A 81 12.81 -22.04 1.09
C ASN A 81 12.69 -20.61 0.55
N GLU A 82 13.66 -20.19 -0.28
CA GLU A 82 13.70 -18.85 -0.88
C GLU A 82 12.48 -18.55 -1.77
N ASP A 83 11.97 -19.55 -2.49
CA ASP A 83 10.79 -19.39 -3.34
C ASP A 83 9.54 -19.08 -2.51
N SER A 84 9.38 -19.73 -1.35
CA SER A 84 8.31 -19.43 -0.39
C SER A 84 8.43 -18.00 0.14
N ILE A 85 9.64 -17.58 0.54
CA ILE A 85 9.90 -16.20 1.00
C ILE A 85 9.47 -15.19 -0.05
N LYS A 86 9.90 -15.39 -1.30
CA LYS A 86 9.54 -14.51 -2.42
C LYS A 86 8.04 -14.49 -2.67
N SER A 87 7.38 -15.64 -2.65
CA SER A 87 5.92 -15.74 -2.83
C SER A 87 5.17 -14.97 -1.74
N ILE A 88 5.58 -15.09 -0.48
CA ILE A 88 4.98 -14.36 0.66
C ILE A 88 5.08 -12.85 0.43
N LEU A 89 6.25 -12.34 0.06
CA LEU A 89 6.42 -10.90 -0.13
C LEU A 89 5.69 -10.39 -1.38
N ASP A 90 5.66 -11.17 -2.46
CA ASP A 90 4.91 -10.81 -3.68
C ASP A 90 3.39 -10.77 -3.42
N GLU A 91 2.86 -11.67 -2.60
CA GLU A 91 1.47 -11.61 -2.10
C GLU A 91 1.21 -10.29 -1.34
N GLU A 92 2.14 -9.88 -0.47
CA GLU A 92 2.01 -8.63 0.28
C GLU A 92 2.08 -7.39 -0.62
N LEU A 93 2.93 -7.38 -1.65
CA LEU A 93 2.97 -6.29 -2.63
C LEU A 93 1.66 -6.16 -3.40
N ARG A 94 0.98 -7.28 -3.71
CA ARG A 94 -0.35 -7.28 -4.36
C ARG A 94 -1.43 -6.73 -3.44
N LEU A 95 -1.46 -7.16 -2.17
CA LEU A 95 -2.37 -6.61 -1.15
C LEU A 95 -2.22 -5.10 -1.04
N VAL A 96 -0.97 -4.61 -0.93
CA VAL A 96 -0.72 -3.17 -0.82
C VAL A 96 -1.15 -2.42 -2.07
N GLU A 97 -0.90 -2.97 -3.27
CA GLU A 97 -1.36 -2.35 -4.51
C GLU A 97 -2.89 -2.22 -4.53
N ASN A 98 -3.63 -3.26 -4.14
CA ASN A 98 -5.09 -3.23 -4.04
C ASN A 98 -5.59 -2.21 -3.02
N ALA A 99 -4.94 -2.14 -1.84
CA ALA A 99 -5.25 -1.15 -0.82
C ALA A 99 -5.03 0.29 -1.33
N LEU A 100 -3.92 0.54 -2.05
CA LEU A 100 -3.62 1.84 -2.63
C LEU A 100 -4.54 2.22 -3.79
N ARG A 101 -5.11 1.26 -4.53
CA ARG A 101 -6.16 1.53 -5.52
C ARG A 101 -7.43 2.09 -4.87
N ASN A 102 -7.77 1.62 -3.67
CA ASN A 102 -8.91 2.12 -2.91
C ASN A 102 -8.60 3.47 -2.21
N ASN A 103 -7.40 3.62 -1.65
CA ASN A 103 -6.92 4.88 -1.08
C ASN A 103 -5.42 5.12 -1.37
N TYR A 104 -5.13 5.87 -2.43
CA TYR A 104 -3.77 6.16 -2.87
C TYR A 104 -2.99 7.10 -1.93
N LYS A 105 -3.66 7.68 -0.93
CA LYS A 105 -3.08 8.52 0.13
C LYS A 105 -2.89 7.77 1.45
N SER A 106 -3.02 6.45 1.44
CA SER A 106 -2.93 5.66 2.67
C SER A 106 -1.51 5.58 3.21
N TYR A 107 -1.27 6.19 4.38
CA TYR A 107 0.02 6.12 5.07
C TYR A 107 0.38 4.68 5.43
N GLY A 108 -0.59 3.92 5.96
CA GLY A 108 -0.39 2.53 6.35
C GLY A 108 0.07 1.66 5.17
N ALA A 109 -0.62 1.77 4.03
CA ALA A 109 -0.29 0.99 2.84
C ALA A 109 1.09 1.34 2.27
N TRP A 110 1.41 2.64 2.10
CA TRP A 110 2.74 3.06 1.61
C TRP A 110 3.87 2.65 2.57
N TYR A 111 3.64 2.74 3.88
CA TYR A 111 4.63 2.31 4.87
C TYR A 111 4.83 0.80 4.86
N HIS A 112 3.75 0.01 4.74
CA HIS A 112 3.85 -1.44 4.58
C HIS A 112 4.60 -1.82 3.31
N ARG A 113 4.35 -1.14 2.17
CA ARG A 113 5.09 -1.38 0.92
C ARG A 113 6.60 -1.24 1.08
N LYS A 114 7.06 -0.14 1.72
CA LYS A 114 8.48 0.09 1.99
C LYS A 114 9.06 -1.01 2.88
N TRP A 115 8.31 -1.43 3.91
CA TRP A 115 8.71 -2.49 4.82
C TRP A 115 8.82 -3.86 4.13
N VAL A 116 7.94 -4.17 3.18
CA VAL A 116 8.05 -5.40 2.37
C VAL A 116 9.33 -5.37 1.52
N LEU A 117 9.57 -4.26 0.80
CA LEU A 117 10.76 -4.15 -0.05
C LEU A 117 12.07 -4.14 0.75
N SER A 118 12.07 -3.62 1.97
CA SER A 118 13.27 -3.66 2.82
C SER A 118 13.67 -5.08 3.26
N LYS A 119 12.88 -6.11 2.93
CA LYS A 119 13.25 -7.52 3.14
C LYS A 119 14.19 -8.06 2.05
N GLY A 120 14.38 -7.35 0.94
CA GLY A 120 15.41 -7.67 -0.06
C GLY A 120 15.09 -8.81 -1.06
N HIS A 121 14.01 -9.58 -0.86
CA HIS A 121 13.67 -10.70 -1.76
C HIS A 121 12.68 -10.35 -2.88
N SER A 122 12.11 -9.14 -2.88
CA SER A 122 11.15 -8.69 -3.91
C SER A 122 11.85 -7.92 -5.04
N SER A 123 11.40 -8.15 -6.28
CA SER A 123 11.84 -7.32 -7.41
C SER A 123 11.34 -5.88 -7.27
N THR A 124 12.22 -4.92 -7.55
CA THR A 124 11.92 -3.48 -7.57
C THR A 124 11.61 -2.97 -8.99
N ASP A 125 11.57 -3.84 -10.00
CA ASP A 125 11.50 -3.43 -11.40
C ASP A 125 10.15 -2.85 -11.79
N ARG A 126 9.10 -3.26 -11.07
CA ARG A 126 7.73 -2.77 -11.28
C ARG A 126 7.42 -1.51 -10.48
N GLU A 127 8.27 -1.10 -9.55
CA GLU A 127 7.97 0.00 -8.62
C GLU A 127 7.93 1.36 -9.32
N LEU A 128 8.86 1.61 -10.25
CA LEU A 128 8.84 2.85 -11.05
C LEU A 128 7.60 2.90 -11.96
N GLN A 129 7.21 1.77 -12.56
CA GLN A 129 5.99 1.69 -13.38
C GLN A 129 4.73 1.96 -12.55
N LEU A 130 4.69 1.46 -11.31
CA LEU A 130 3.60 1.72 -10.38
C LEU A 130 3.56 3.21 -9.98
N LEU A 131 4.72 3.79 -9.68
CA LEU A 131 4.87 5.21 -9.37
C LEU A 131 4.38 6.10 -10.51
N ASP A 132 4.70 5.77 -11.76
CA ASP A 132 4.23 6.51 -12.92
C ASP A 132 2.70 6.49 -13.04
N LYS A 133 2.05 5.36 -12.71
CA LYS A 133 0.58 5.29 -12.68
C LYS A 133 0.00 6.21 -11.60
N PHE A 134 0.56 6.22 -10.39
CA PHE A 134 0.10 7.10 -9.32
C PHE A 134 0.36 8.58 -9.60
N GLN A 135 1.51 8.91 -10.19
CA GLN A 135 1.87 10.28 -10.59
C GLN A 135 0.98 10.79 -11.73
N LYS A 136 0.63 9.95 -12.69
CA LYS A 136 -0.32 10.31 -13.76
C LYS A 136 -1.73 10.54 -13.20
N ALA A 137 -2.14 9.78 -12.19
CA ALA A 137 -3.44 9.94 -11.54
C ALA A 137 -3.51 11.18 -10.64
N ASP A 138 -2.46 11.45 -9.86
CA ASP A 138 -2.32 12.66 -9.04
C ASP A 138 -0.83 13.05 -8.96
N SER A 139 -0.43 14.00 -9.81
CA SER A 139 0.97 14.45 -9.93
C SER A 139 1.48 15.17 -8.69
N ARG A 140 0.58 15.51 -7.75
CA ARG A 140 0.87 16.16 -6.47
C ARG A 140 0.82 15.19 -5.29
N ASN A 141 0.64 13.88 -5.55
CA ASN A 141 0.62 12.87 -4.50
C ASN A 141 1.98 12.78 -3.82
N PHE A 142 2.13 13.47 -2.69
CA PHE A 142 3.35 13.48 -1.89
C PHE A 142 3.79 12.09 -1.42
N HIS A 143 2.87 11.15 -1.22
CA HIS A 143 3.23 9.78 -0.85
C HIS A 143 3.96 9.07 -1.97
N ALA A 144 3.49 9.24 -3.22
CA ALA A 144 4.16 8.69 -4.39
C ALA A 144 5.55 9.34 -4.57
N TRP A 145 5.68 10.65 -4.39
CA TRP A 145 6.99 11.32 -4.43
C TRP A 145 7.96 10.81 -3.35
N ASN A 146 7.49 10.66 -2.11
CA ASN A 146 8.30 10.06 -1.04
C ASN A 146 8.71 8.63 -1.35
N TYR A 147 7.79 7.84 -1.90
CA TYR A 147 8.07 6.46 -2.26
C TYR A 147 9.05 6.38 -3.42
N ARG A 148 8.97 7.30 -4.40
CA ARG A 148 9.94 7.42 -5.48
C ARG A 148 11.34 7.62 -4.94
N ARG A 149 11.56 8.58 -4.02
CA ARG A 149 12.87 8.80 -3.39
C ARG A 149 13.43 7.55 -2.71
N PHE A 150 12.55 6.78 -2.05
CA PHE A 150 12.94 5.49 -1.46
C PHE A 150 13.39 4.48 -2.53
N ILE A 151 12.61 4.33 -3.62
CA ILE A 151 12.92 3.39 -4.71
C ILE A 151 14.18 3.80 -5.48
N THR A 152 14.36 5.09 -5.75
CA THR A 152 15.51 5.58 -6.52
C THR A 152 16.80 5.39 -5.73
N SER A 153 16.77 5.64 -4.41
CA SER A 153 17.86 5.30 -3.50
C SER A 153 18.12 3.79 -3.47
N LEU A 154 17.07 2.96 -3.36
CA LEU A 154 17.21 1.51 -3.33
C LEU A 154 17.79 0.92 -4.63
N LYS A 155 17.47 1.52 -5.78
CA LYS A 155 17.97 1.11 -7.11
C LYS A 155 19.26 1.82 -7.53
N ASN A 156 19.82 2.70 -6.69
CA ASN A 156 20.97 3.55 -7.02
C ASN A 156 20.80 4.31 -8.35
N ILE A 157 19.59 4.85 -8.59
CA ILE A 157 19.33 5.70 -9.76
C ILE A 157 20.11 6.99 -9.59
N SER A 158 20.74 7.46 -10.67
CA SER A 158 21.58 8.65 -10.60
C SER A 158 20.75 9.92 -10.38
N ASP A 159 21.34 10.90 -9.67
CA ASP A 159 20.70 12.21 -9.50
C ASP A 159 20.41 12.88 -10.85
N LYS A 160 21.20 12.57 -11.89
CA LYS A 160 20.99 13.05 -13.26
C LYS A 160 19.70 12.51 -13.84
N ASP A 161 19.45 11.20 -13.74
CA ASP A 161 18.24 10.58 -14.28
C ASP A 161 16.99 11.06 -13.52
N GLU A 162 17.10 11.26 -12.20
CA GLU A 162 16.01 11.85 -11.41
C GLU A 162 15.77 13.33 -11.73
N LEU A 163 16.82 14.09 -12.02
CA LEU A 163 16.70 15.47 -12.48
C LEU A 163 16.01 15.52 -13.85
N GLU A 164 16.33 14.61 -14.77
CA GLU A 164 15.67 14.48 -16.07
C GLU A 164 14.19 14.15 -15.88
N TYR A 165 13.85 13.14 -15.07
CA TYR A 165 12.46 12.81 -14.75
C TYR A 165 11.66 13.99 -14.19
N THR A 166 12.22 14.74 -13.23
CA THR A 166 11.54 15.93 -12.70
C THR A 166 11.42 17.05 -13.73
N THR A 167 12.36 17.15 -14.68
CA THR A 167 12.27 18.07 -15.83
C THR A 167 11.07 17.76 -16.67
N ASP A 168 10.89 16.50 -17.07
CA ASP A 168 9.74 16.08 -17.87
C ASP A 168 8.42 16.36 -17.15
N MET A 169 8.36 16.09 -15.85
CA MET A 169 7.17 16.37 -15.03
C MET A 169 6.83 17.87 -14.96
N ILE A 170 7.84 18.75 -14.93
CA ILE A 170 7.66 20.21 -14.95
C ILE A 170 7.29 20.70 -16.35
N CYS A 171 7.89 20.17 -17.41
CA CYS A 171 7.55 20.50 -18.78
C CYS A 171 6.08 20.15 -19.09
N ASN A 172 5.60 19.01 -18.56
CA ASN A 172 4.21 18.60 -18.69
C ASN A 172 3.24 19.44 -17.84
N ASN A 173 3.67 19.92 -16.67
CA ASN A 173 2.89 20.81 -15.82
C ASN A 173 3.81 21.72 -15.00
N PHE A 174 4.02 22.95 -15.50
CA PHE A 174 4.95 23.91 -14.93
C PHE A 174 4.65 24.23 -13.45
N SER A 175 3.38 24.18 -13.05
CA SER A 175 2.94 24.46 -11.68
C SER A 175 3.00 23.24 -10.74
N ASN A 176 3.62 22.12 -11.16
CA ASN A 176 3.78 20.95 -10.30
C ASN A 176 4.83 21.20 -9.20
N TYR A 177 4.38 21.76 -8.08
CA TYR A 177 5.23 22.06 -6.93
C TYR A 177 5.96 20.82 -6.37
N SER A 178 5.36 19.63 -6.45
CA SER A 178 6.00 18.40 -5.97
C SER A 178 7.23 18.04 -6.79
N ALA A 179 7.19 18.23 -8.12
CA ALA A 179 8.34 18.02 -8.99
C ALA A 179 9.46 19.04 -8.73
N TRP A 180 9.11 20.32 -8.55
CA TRP A 180 10.06 21.36 -8.16
C TRP A 180 10.72 21.08 -6.81
N HIS A 181 9.92 20.68 -5.82
CA HIS A 181 10.40 20.37 -4.48
C HIS A 181 11.33 19.15 -4.47
N ASN A 182 11.12 18.17 -5.35
CA ASN A 182 11.95 16.96 -5.44
C ASN A 182 13.36 17.21 -6.01
N ARG A 183 13.65 18.41 -6.51
CA ARG A 183 14.99 18.81 -6.98
C ARG A 183 15.88 19.39 -5.90
N ARG A 184 15.34 19.61 -4.70
CA ARG A 184 16.08 20.11 -3.53
C ARG A 184 16.58 18.92 -2.72
#